data_AF-A0A485LCG0-F1
#
_entry.id   AF-A0A485LCG0-F1
#
_cell.length_a   1.000
_cell.length_b   1.000
_cell.length_c   1.000
_cell.angle_alpha   90.00
_cell.angle_beta   90.00
_cell.angle_gamma   90.00
#
_symmetry.space_group_name_H-M   'P 1'
#
loop_
_entity.id
_entity.type
_entity.pdbx_description
1 polymer ?
#
loop_
_entity_poly.entity_id
_entity_poly.type
_entity_poly.pdbx_seq_one_letter_code
_entity_poly.pdbx_strand_id
1 'polypeptide(L)'
;MHGIRKSDVPKTPEEEAAIATHVKQYKEVSSQVMAMKKDRQFDDHALKLSALVVVLNPEFWIIWAFRRDAILHLLRADESRKKELGDAEVKLTMEALMKNPKSYSAWFQRQWIVDQGMADLEKEIRLCDALLNKDERNFHCWNYRRYLSKLAKHAPEQNLAFAAQKITQNFSNYSALHQRTLSLPAPLSLDMFQEEVEMVKQAVFTEPYDQSNWFYYRWLVESFPLDDERLAEETSWIEELVQEEPKAKLAWVTLAHVLEQGMKTSTSPDALQSRCKDIYTSLVDMDVDHKHFYEDRLRALAV
;
A
#
# COMPACT_ATOMS: atom_id res chain seq x y z
N MET A 1 7.61 -8.92 14.36
CA MET A 1 7.21 -10.27 14.83
C MET A 1 5.81 -10.56 14.30
N HIS A 2 5.69 -11.18 13.13
CA HIS A 2 4.40 -11.56 12.54
C HIS A 2 4.51 -12.96 11.95
N GLY A 3 3.44 -13.75 11.99
CA GLY A 3 3.35 -15.06 11.32
C GLY A 3 4.17 -16.19 11.93
N ILE A 4 4.90 -15.97 13.03
CA ILE A 4 5.60 -17.05 13.74
C ILE A 4 4.56 -17.87 14.49
N ARG A 5 4.20 -19.03 13.94
CA ARG A 5 3.40 -20.02 14.66
C ARG A 5 4.20 -20.46 15.88
N LYS A 6 3.59 -20.48 17.06
CA LYS A 6 4.20 -21.12 18.22
C LYS A 6 4.37 -22.59 17.86
N SER A 7 5.62 -23.06 17.84
CA SER A 7 5.92 -24.48 17.75
C SER A 7 5.78 -25.06 19.14
N ASP A 8 4.90 -26.04 19.31
CA ASP A 8 4.81 -26.82 20.54
C ASP A 8 5.94 -27.84 20.65
N VAL A 9 6.71 -28.05 19.57
CA VAL A 9 7.93 -28.86 19.57
C VAL A 9 9.09 -27.99 20.08
N PRO A 10 9.71 -28.35 21.22
CA PRO A 10 10.90 -27.67 21.71
C PRO A 10 12.06 -27.90 20.75
N LYS A 11 12.93 -26.89 20.61
CA LYS A 11 14.15 -27.01 19.80
C LYS A 11 15.06 -28.06 20.42
N THR A 12 15.74 -28.82 19.57
CA THR A 12 16.78 -29.76 20.01
C THR A 12 17.98 -29.00 20.59
N PRO A 13 18.78 -29.62 21.48
CA PRO A 13 20.00 -29.00 21.99
C PRO A 13 20.98 -28.55 20.88
N GLU A 14 21.01 -29.27 19.75
CA GLU A 14 21.82 -28.92 18.59
C GLU A 14 21.32 -27.64 17.90
N GLU A 15 20.00 -27.51 17.68
CA GLU A 15 19.41 -26.30 17.13
C GLU A 15 19.59 -25.09 18.05
N GLU A 16 19.46 -25.27 19.36
CA GLU A 16 19.72 -24.21 20.34
C GLU A 16 21.19 -23.78 20.33
N ALA A 17 22.12 -24.73 20.26
CA ALA A 17 23.55 -24.44 20.16
C ALA A 17 23.90 -23.71 18.84
N ALA A 18 23.28 -24.09 17.72
CA ALA A 18 23.45 -23.43 16.43
C ALA A 18 22.93 -21.98 16.48
N ILE A 19 21.74 -21.76 17.05
CA ILE A 19 21.19 -20.41 17.23
C ILE A 19 22.09 -19.57 18.14
N ALA A 20 22.55 -20.12 19.26
CA ALA A 20 23.43 -19.42 20.19
C ALA A 20 24.75 -19.01 19.51
N THR A 21 25.30 -19.89 18.66
CA THR A 21 26.52 -19.62 17.87
C THR A 21 26.29 -18.48 16.87
N HIS A 22 25.20 -18.52 16.09
CA HIS A 22 24.85 -17.43 15.17
C HIS A 22 24.63 -16.10 15.90
N VAL A 23 23.94 -16.12 17.05
CA VAL A 23 23.72 -14.91 17.86
C VAL A 23 25.04 -14.36 18.38
N LYS A 24 25.96 -15.22 18.81
CA LYS A 24 27.30 -14.81 19.27
C LYS A 24 28.09 -14.15 18.14
N GLN A 25 28.15 -14.77 16.97
CA GLN A 25 28.83 -14.22 15.79
C GLN A 25 28.22 -12.88 15.36
N TYR A 26 26.89 -12.77 15.33
CA TYR A 26 26.21 -11.51 15.02
C TYR A 26 26.56 -10.41 16.04
N LYS A 27 26.55 -10.73 17.33
CA LYS A 27 26.92 -9.77 18.39
C LYS A 27 28.37 -9.30 18.25
N GLU A 28 29.28 -10.21 17.89
CA GLU A 28 30.68 -9.89 17.68
C GLU A 28 30.85 -8.93 16.49
N VAL A 29 30.32 -9.29 15.31
CA VAL A 29 30.42 -8.46 14.11
C VAL A 29 29.71 -7.11 14.30
N SER A 30 28.52 -7.08 14.89
CA SER A 30 27.81 -5.81 15.15
C SER A 30 28.57 -4.91 16.13
N SER A 31 29.23 -5.48 17.15
CA SER A 31 30.06 -4.70 18.08
C SER A 31 31.29 -4.12 17.40
N GLN A 32 31.95 -4.88 16.51
CA GLN A 32 33.07 -4.38 15.70
C GLN A 32 32.62 -3.20 14.81
N VAL A 33 31.49 -3.33 14.10
CA VAL A 33 30.97 -2.24 13.26
C VAL A 33 30.60 -1.00 14.10
N MET A 34 30.07 -1.19 15.30
CA MET A 34 29.77 -0.08 16.20
C MET A 34 31.04 0.63 16.72
N ALA A 35 32.14 -0.11 16.95
CA ALA A 35 33.44 0.47 17.26
C ALA A 35 33.99 1.26 16.06
N MET A 36 33.95 0.69 14.84
CA MET A 36 34.32 1.39 13.60
C MET A 36 33.54 2.69 13.41
N LYS A 37 32.23 2.68 13.69
CA LYS A 37 31.39 3.88 13.68
C LYS A 37 31.87 4.93 14.68
N LYS A 38 32.21 4.51 15.91
CA LYS A 38 32.71 5.42 16.95
C LYS A 38 34.03 6.06 16.53
N ASP A 39 34.91 5.28 15.92
CA ASP A 39 36.24 5.71 15.49
C ASP A 39 36.23 6.38 14.10
N ARG A 40 35.03 6.51 13.47
CA ARG A 40 34.81 7.09 12.14
C ARG A 40 35.66 6.42 11.05
N GLN A 41 35.84 5.10 11.17
CA GLN A 41 36.52 4.29 10.16
C GLN A 41 35.62 4.12 8.94
N PHE A 42 35.92 4.83 7.86
CA PHE A 42 35.13 4.90 6.64
C PHE A 42 35.89 4.30 5.45
N ASP A 43 36.09 2.98 5.48
CA ASP A 43 36.81 2.23 4.45
C ASP A 43 36.00 1.05 3.89
N ASP A 44 36.56 0.34 2.92
CA ASP A 44 35.91 -0.82 2.30
C ASP A 44 35.72 -1.98 3.29
N HIS A 45 36.54 -2.07 4.33
CA HIS A 45 36.40 -3.09 5.37
C HIS A 45 35.17 -2.82 6.23
N ALA A 46 34.94 -1.56 6.62
CA ALA A 46 33.74 -1.12 7.31
C ALA A 46 32.47 -1.41 6.49
N LEU A 47 32.50 -1.16 5.16
CA LEU A 47 31.37 -1.51 4.28
C LEU A 47 31.14 -3.03 4.19
N LYS A 48 32.20 -3.86 4.17
CA LYS A 48 32.03 -5.31 4.14
C LYS A 48 31.40 -5.86 5.43
N LEU A 49 31.90 -5.46 6.59
CA LEU A 49 31.35 -5.95 7.87
C LEU A 49 29.93 -5.44 8.13
N SER A 50 29.67 -4.16 7.87
CA SER A 50 28.33 -3.60 8.07
C SER A 50 27.29 -4.21 7.14
N ALA A 51 27.67 -4.71 5.96
CA ALA A 51 26.78 -5.42 5.05
C ALA A 51 26.22 -6.70 5.69
N LEU A 52 27.09 -7.49 6.35
CA LEU A 52 26.69 -8.71 7.05
C LEU A 52 25.64 -8.41 8.14
N VAL A 53 25.83 -7.32 8.87
CA VAL A 53 24.93 -6.93 9.96
C VAL A 53 23.55 -6.55 9.44
N VAL A 54 23.47 -5.75 8.37
CA VAL A 54 22.18 -5.26 7.86
C VAL A 54 21.41 -6.31 7.05
N VAL A 55 22.06 -7.31 6.47
CA VAL A 55 21.35 -8.46 5.87
C VAL A 55 20.70 -9.31 6.95
N LEU A 56 21.40 -9.54 8.07
CA LEU A 56 20.87 -10.32 9.18
C LEU A 56 19.80 -9.58 9.97
N ASN A 57 19.95 -8.26 10.14
CA ASN A 57 18.98 -7.40 10.79
C ASN A 57 18.74 -6.11 9.97
N PRO A 58 17.85 -6.17 8.97
CA PRO A 58 17.50 -5.02 8.15
C PRO A 58 16.97 -3.81 8.94
N GLU A 59 16.41 -4.01 10.14
CA GLU A 59 15.91 -2.93 11.01
C GLU A 59 17.01 -2.19 11.79
N PHE A 60 18.27 -2.60 11.69
CA PHE A 60 19.35 -1.95 12.42
C PHE A 60 19.76 -0.63 11.76
N TRP A 61 18.88 0.38 11.86
CA TRP A 61 18.98 1.67 11.18
C TRP A 61 20.28 2.43 11.45
N ILE A 62 20.90 2.26 12.63
CA ILE A 62 22.18 2.89 13.00
C ILE A 62 23.29 2.44 12.05
N ILE A 63 23.28 1.17 11.64
CA ILE A 63 24.28 0.63 10.72
C ILE A 63 24.05 1.16 9.31
N TRP A 64 22.80 1.25 8.85
CA TRP A 64 22.48 1.92 7.58
C TRP A 64 22.95 3.38 7.56
N ALA A 65 22.78 4.12 8.66
CA ALA A 65 23.29 5.48 8.78
C ALA A 65 24.82 5.54 8.68
N PHE A 66 25.52 4.66 9.40
CA PHE A 66 26.98 4.54 9.30
C PHE A 66 27.45 4.20 7.87
N ARG A 67 26.73 3.32 7.17
CA ARG A 67 27.02 2.99 5.77
C ARG A 67 26.93 4.20 4.85
N ARG A 68 25.89 5.04 5.00
CA ARG A 68 25.76 6.28 4.23
C ARG A 68 26.95 7.21 4.48
N ASP A 69 27.34 7.40 5.74
CA ASP A 69 28.51 8.22 6.09
C ASP A 69 29.79 7.69 5.44
N ALA A 70 30.00 6.37 5.49
CA ALA A 70 31.16 5.71 4.89
C ALA A 70 31.17 5.86 3.35
N ILE A 71 30.04 5.62 2.68
CA ILE A 71 29.91 5.78 1.22
C ILE A 71 30.19 7.23 0.82
N LEU A 72 29.61 8.21 1.51
CA LEU A 72 29.85 9.63 1.22
C LEU A 72 31.32 10.02 1.44
N HIS A 73 31.97 9.47 2.46
CA HIS A 73 33.40 9.70 2.69
C HIS A 73 34.24 9.16 1.52
N LEU A 74 33.98 7.92 1.09
CA LEU A 74 34.69 7.30 -0.02
C LEU A 74 34.48 8.05 -1.34
N LEU A 75 33.26 8.53 -1.60
CA LEU A 75 32.97 9.32 -2.81
C LEU A 75 33.63 10.69 -2.81
N ARG A 76 33.83 11.31 -1.64
CA ARG A 76 34.61 12.55 -1.54
C ARG A 76 36.09 12.33 -1.82
N ALA A 77 36.61 11.15 -1.50
CA ALA A 77 37.99 10.77 -1.78
C ALA A 77 38.18 10.36 -3.26
N ASP A 78 37.21 9.65 -3.83
CA ASP A 78 37.23 9.19 -5.22
C ASP A 78 35.80 9.05 -5.79
N GLU A 79 35.37 10.05 -6.56
CA GLU A 79 34.05 10.08 -7.18
C GLU A 79 33.88 9.01 -8.27
N SER A 80 34.97 8.50 -8.86
CA SER A 80 34.90 7.48 -9.91
C SER A 80 34.27 6.17 -9.42
N ARG A 81 34.30 5.94 -8.10
CA ARG A 81 33.69 4.78 -7.43
C ARG A 81 32.17 4.83 -7.32
N LYS A 82 31.52 5.94 -7.72
CA LYS A 82 30.06 6.13 -7.59
C LYS A 82 29.24 4.98 -8.13
N LYS A 83 29.60 4.48 -9.32
CA LYS A 83 28.91 3.35 -9.94
C LYS A 83 29.11 2.04 -9.18
N GLU A 84 30.35 1.73 -8.81
CA GLU A 84 30.71 0.52 -8.05
C GLU A 84 29.97 0.45 -6.71
N LEU A 85 30.02 1.54 -5.93
CA LEU A 85 29.38 1.64 -4.63
C LEU A 85 27.85 1.61 -4.74
N GLY A 86 27.30 2.25 -5.78
CA GLY A 86 25.87 2.20 -6.09
C GLY A 86 25.39 0.79 -6.39
N ASP A 87 26.04 0.10 -7.33
CA ASP A 87 25.69 -1.26 -7.73
C ASP A 87 25.77 -2.23 -6.52
N ALA A 88 26.79 -2.09 -5.67
CA ALA A 88 26.94 -2.88 -4.45
C ALA A 88 25.82 -2.61 -3.44
N GLU A 89 25.45 -1.35 -3.22
CA GLU A 89 24.44 -0.97 -2.22
C GLU A 89 23.01 -1.31 -2.69
N VAL A 90 22.72 -1.21 -3.98
CA VAL A 90 21.46 -1.68 -4.59
C VAL A 90 21.29 -3.19 -4.40
N LYS A 91 22.37 -3.96 -4.57
CA LYS A 91 22.35 -5.40 -4.33
C LYS A 91 22.13 -5.71 -2.84
N LEU A 92 22.86 -5.03 -1.95
CA LEU A 92 22.74 -5.22 -0.51
C LEU A 92 21.33 -4.93 0.02
N THR A 93 20.74 -3.82 -0.39
CA THR A 93 19.37 -3.48 0.00
C THR A 93 18.37 -4.51 -0.52
N MET A 94 18.59 -5.09 -1.70
CA MET A 94 17.76 -6.18 -2.20
C MET A 94 17.90 -7.45 -1.35
N GLU A 95 19.11 -7.84 -0.95
CA GLU A 95 19.34 -8.96 -0.04
C GLU A 95 18.64 -8.77 1.30
N ALA A 96 18.71 -7.55 1.87
CA ALA A 96 18.00 -7.19 3.09
C ALA A 96 16.47 -7.24 2.92
N LEU A 97 15.94 -6.73 1.80
CA LEU A 97 14.49 -6.78 1.50
C LEU A 97 13.99 -8.20 1.24
N MET A 98 14.81 -9.09 0.70
CA MET A 98 14.47 -10.51 0.58
C MET A 98 14.36 -11.21 1.94
N LYS A 99 15.05 -10.71 2.97
CA LYS A 99 14.92 -11.18 4.36
C LYS A 99 13.74 -10.53 5.09
N ASN A 100 13.55 -9.22 4.90
CA ASN A 100 12.43 -8.47 5.45
C ASN A 100 11.89 -7.46 4.43
N PRO A 101 10.85 -7.83 3.64
CA PRO A 101 10.31 -6.96 2.58
C PRO A 101 9.55 -5.75 3.12
N LYS A 102 9.30 -5.71 4.44
CA LYS A 102 8.63 -4.62 5.15
C LYS A 102 9.60 -3.79 6.00
N SER A 103 10.88 -3.81 5.65
CA SER A 103 11.91 -3.08 6.37
C SER A 103 11.93 -1.60 5.98
N TYR A 104 11.55 -0.72 6.93
CA TYR A 104 11.64 0.72 6.71
C TYR A 104 13.06 1.17 6.41
N SER A 105 14.04 0.65 7.15
CA SER A 105 15.43 1.06 7.02
C SER A 105 16.03 0.65 5.67
N ALA A 106 15.70 -0.55 5.18
CA ALA A 106 16.19 -1.00 3.87
C ALA A 106 15.55 -0.21 2.71
N TRP A 107 14.23 0.04 2.76
CA TRP A 107 13.56 0.89 1.77
C TRP A 107 14.08 2.33 1.79
N PHE A 108 14.30 2.89 2.98
CA PHE A 108 14.88 4.24 3.13
C PHE A 108 16.31 4.31 2.58
N GLN A 109 17.14 3.29 2.85
CA GLN A 109 18.47 3.22 2.25
C GLN A 109 18.38 3.17 0.72
N ARG A 110 17.45 2.37 0.18
CA ARG A 110 17.27 2.26 -1.28
C ARG A 110 16.86 3.59 -1.92
N GLN A 111 15.93 4.32 -1.28
CA GLN A 111 15.57 5.68 -1.68
C GLN A 111 16.77 6.63 -1.63
N TRP A 112 17.58 6.56 -0.57
CA TRP A 112 18.78 7.38 -0.46
C TRP A 112 19.79 7.12 -1.60
N ILE A 113 19.98 5.86 -2.02
CA ILE A 113 20.85 5.53 -3.17
C ILE A 113 20.35 6.22 -4.46
N VAL A 114 19.03 6.22 -4.68
CA VAL A 114 18.40 6.92 -5.80
C VAL A 114 18.62 8.43 -5.69
N ASP A 115 18.40 9.02 -4.51
CA ASP A 115 18.64 10.46 -4.27
C ASP A 115 20.10 10.86 -4.52
N GLN A 116 21.07 9.97 -4.29
CA GLN A 116 22.48 10.22 -4.62
C GLN A 116 22.82 10.06 -6.11
N GLY A 117 21.87 9.66 -6.95
CA GLY A 117 22.09 9.34 -8.36
C GLY A 117 23.00 8.13 -8.54
N MET A 118 22.92 7.16 -7.61
CA MET A 118 23.74 5.94 -7.59
C MET A 118 22.96 4.70 -8.05
N ALA A 119 21.69 4.86 -8.43
CA ALA A 119 20.84 3.79 -8.95
C ALA A 119 20.21 4.19 -10.29
N ASP A 120 19.95 3.19 -11.12
CA ASP A 120 19.24 3.33 -12.39
C ASP A 120 17.73 3.35 -12.12
N LEU A 121 17.12 4.52 -12.32
CA LEU A 121 15.72 4.78 -11.99
C LEU A 121 14.76 3.82 -12.70
N GLU A 122 15.04 3.49 -13.95
CA GLU A 122 14.19 2.64 -14.77
C GLU A 122 14.31 1.17 -14.36
N LYS A 123 15.49 0.72 -13.93
CA LYS A 123 15.64 -0.59 -13.27
C LYS A 123 14.90 -0.66 -11.93
N GLU A 124 14.92 0.42 -11.15
CA GLU A 124 14.21 0.49 -9.86
C GLU A 124 12.69 0.45 -10.03
N ILE A 125 12.15 1.08 -11.08
CA ILE A 125 10.72 1.00 -11.41
C ILE A 125 10.32 -0.43 -11.79
N ARG A 126 11.08 -1.09 -12.68
CA ARG A 126 10.83 -2.51 -13.03
C ARG A 126 10.97 -3.45 -11.84
N LEU A 127 11.87 -3.15 -10.90
CA LEU A 127 12.00 -3.92 -9.67
C LEU A 127 10.71 -3.84 -8.85
N CYS A 128 10.11 -2.64 -8.71
CA CYS A 128 8.83 -2.49 -8.02
C CYS A 128 7.76 -3.37 -8.64
N ASP A 129 7.69 -3.45 -9.96
CA ASP A 129 6.71 -4.27 -10.67
C ASP A 129 6.89 -5.76 -10.31
N ALA A 130 8.15 -6.23 -10.28
CA ALA A 130 8.49 -7.60 -9.88
C ALA A 130 8.19 -7.90 -8.40
N LEU A 131 8.45 -6.94 -7.50
CA LEU A 131 8.15 -7.10 -6.07
C LEU A 131 6.64 -7.07 -5.80
N LEU A 132 5.89 -6.22 -6.51
CA LEU A 132 4.43 -6.16 -6.44
C LEU A 132 3.74 -7.34 -7.12
N ASN A 133 4.43 -8.10 -7.98
CA ASN A 133 3.93 -9.40 -8.44
C ASN A 133 4.06 -10.49 -7.35
N LYS A 134 4.94 -10.29 -6.35
CA LYS A 134 5.13 -11.25 -5.23
C LYS A 134 4.29 -10.89 -4.01
N ASP A 135 4.19 -9.61 -3.68
CA ASP A 135 3.33 -9.07 -2.62
C ASP A 135 2.65 -7.81 -3.13
N GLU A 136 1.48 -7.98 -3.71
CA GLU A 136 0.71 -6.92 -4.36
C GLU A 136 0.21 -5.84 -3.39
N ARG A 137 0.25 -6.11 -2.07
CA ARG A 137 -0.19 -5.22 -1.00
C ARG A 137 0.97 -4.63 -0.20
N ASN A 138 2.22 -4.80 -0.67
CA ASN A 138 3.37 -4.20 -0.02
C ASN A 138 3.35 -2.67 -0.14
N PHE A 139 2.85 -2.01 0.90
CA PHE A 139 2.71 -0.55 0.90
C PHE A 139 4.05 0.20 0.78
N HIS A 140 5.16 -0.39 1.25
CA HIS A 140 6.48 0.21 1.07
C HIS A 140 6.88 0.22 -0.40
N CYS A 141 6.64 -0.88 -1.11
CA CYS A 141 6.93 -0.97 -2.53
C CYS A 141 6.04 -0.02 -3.35
N TRP A 142 4.76 0.11 -3.01
CA TRP A 142 3.87 1.11 -3.62
C TRP A 142 4.34 2.55 -3.36
N ASN A 143 4.73 2.87 -2.12
CA ASN A 143 5.27 4.18 -1.78
C ASN A 143 6.58 4.48 -2.53
N TYR A 144 7.48 3.52 -2.58
CA TYR A 144 8.75 3.64 -3.30
C TYR A 144 8.50 3.83 -4.80
N ARG A 145 7.62 3.03 -5.41
CA ARG A 145 7.25 3.19 -6.81
C ARG A 145 6.66 4.58 -7.11
N ARG A 146 5.80 5.12 -6.24
CA ARG A 146 5.28 6.50 -6.37
C ARG A 146 6.39 7.54 -6.32
N TYR A 147 7.32 7.40 -5.39
CA TYR A 147 8.51 8.25 -5.31
C TYR A 147 9.33 8.19 -6.61
N LEU A 148 9.59 6.99 -7.14
CA LEU A 148 10.33 6.81 -8.39
C LEU A 148 9.59 7.39 -9.59
N SER A 149 8.28 7.14 -9.74
CA SER A 149 7.44 7.72 -10.79
C SER A 149 7.51 9.25 -10.77
N LYS A 150 7.46 9.87 -9.58
CA LYS A 150 7.58 11.32 -9.43
C LYS A 150 8.96 11.83 -9.88
N LEU A 151 10.02 11.14 -9.49
CA LEU A 151 11.39 11.49 -9.89
C LEU A 151 11.60 11.33 -11.40
N ALA A 152 11.02 10.28 -11.99
CA ALA A 152 11.04 9.99 -13.43
C ALA A 152 10.12 10.92 -14.25
N LYS A 153 9.34 11.78 -13.58
CA LYS A 153 8.33 12.65 -14.20
C LYS A 153 7.34 11.87 -15.06
N HIS A 154 6.95 10.68 -14.62
CA HIS A 154 5.94 9.89 -15.28
C HIS A 154 4.61 10.64 -15.35
N ALA A 155 3.99 10.61 -16.51
CA ALA A 155 2.66 11.17 -16.71
C ALA A 155 1.62 10.35 -15.92
N PRO A 156 0.50 10.95 -15.47
CA PRO A 156 -0.55 10.25 -14.74
C PRO A 156 -1.03 8.97 -15.44
N GLU A 157 -1.10 8.98 -16.77
CA GLU A 157 -1.54 7.88 -17.63
C GLU A 157 -0.67 6.64 -17.46
N GLN A 158 0.64 6.81 -17.23
CA GLN A 158 1.56 5.68 -16.99
C GLN A 158 1.26 5.02 -15.63
N ASN A 159 0.88 5.80 -14.61
CA ASN A 159 0.51 5.26 -13.31
C ASN A 159 -0.89 4.62 -13.35
N LEU A 160 -1.81 5.18 -14.13
CA LEU A 160 -3.14 4.60 -14.38
C LEU A 160 -3.03 3.27 -15.14
N ALA A 161 -2.18 3.19 -16.16
CA ALA A 161 -1.94 1.96 -16.91
C ALA A 161 -1.36 0.86 -16.01
N PHE A 162 -0.41 1.21 -15.14
CA PHE A 162 0.14 0.27 -14.16
C PHE A 162 -0.91 -0.19 -13.15
N ALA A 163 -1.72 0.73 -12.61
CA ALA A 163 -2.81 0.37 -11.70
C ALA A 163 -3.85 -0.53 -12.39
N ALA A 164 -4.21 -0.23 -13.64
CA ALA A 164 -5.11 -1.06 -14.45
C ALA A 164 -4.57 -2.49 -14.60
N GLN A 165 -3.28 -2.65 -14.95
CA GLN A 165 -2.65 -3.96 -15.02
C GLN A 165 -2.77 -4.73 -13.70
N LYS A 166 -2.55 -4.07 -12.55
CA LYS A 166 -2.64 -4.71 -11.23
C LYS A 166 -4.08 -5.08 -10.85
N ILE A 167 -5.06 -4.27 -11.25
CA ILE A 167 -6.49 -4.57 -11.07
C ILE A 167 -6.91 -5.74 -11.96
N THR A 168 -6.43 -5.82 -13.21
CA THR A 168 -6.69 -6.99 -14.07
C THR A 168 -6.12 -8.29 -13.49
N GLN A 169 -4.98 -8.22 -12.79
CA GLN A 169 -4.40 -9.38 -12.09
C GLN A 169 -5.20 -9.76 -10.85
N ASN A 170 -5.72 -8.77 -10.12
CA ASN A 170 -6.56 -8.94 -8.95
C ASN A 170 -7.47 -7.72 -8.77
N PHE A 171 -8.76 -7.87 -9.06
CA PHE A 171 -9.72 -6.76 -8.98
C PHE A 171 -9.98 -6.29 -7.54
N SER A 172 -9.58 -7.08 -6.54
CA SER A 172 -9.61 -6.75 -5.11
C SER A 172 -8.36 -6.00 -4.64
N ASN A 173 -7.44 -5.64 -5.54
CA ASN A 173 -6.20 -4.98 -5.15
C ASN A 173 -6.44 -3.52 -4.71
N TYR A 174 -6.71 -3.33 -3.42
CA TYR A 174 -6.96 -2.02 -2.83
C TYR A 174 -5.81 -1.02 -3.02
N SER A 175 -4.55 -1.49 -3.09
CA SER A 175 -3.42 -0.61 -3.32
C SER A 175 -3.38 -0.07 -4.75
N ALA A 176 -3.82 -0.88 -5.73
CA ALA A 176 -3.96 -0.45 -7.11
C ALA A 176 -5.16 0.49 -7.29
N LEU A 177 -6.31 0.20 -6.67
CA LEU A 177 -7.46 1.11 -6.64
C LEU A 177 -7.08 2.48 -6.03
N HIS A 178 -6.37 2.47 -4.89
CA HIS A 178 -5.85 3.70 -4.29
C HIS A 178 -4.85 4.42 -5.20
N GLN A 179 -4.03 3.71 -5.98
CA GLN A 179 -3.16 4.37 -6.96
C GLN A 179 -3.97 5.13 -8.03
N ARG A 180 -5.16 4.63 -8.41
CA ARG A 180 -6.06 5.36 -9.31
C ARG A 180 -6.56 6.66 -8.68
N THR A 181 -6.98 6.64 -7.41
CA THR A 181 -7.45 7.87 -6.72
C THR A 181 -6.40 8.98 -6.67
N LEU A 182 -5.11 8.61 -6.72
CA LEU A 182 -3.99 9.55 -6.75
C LEU A 182 -3.60 10.02 -8.15
N SER A 183 -4.01 9.31 -9.19
CA SER A 183 -3.57 9.56 -10.58
C SER A 183 -4.68 10.13 -11.46
N LEU A 184 -5.95 9.93 -11.10
CA LEU A 184 -7.09 10.53 -11.80
C LEU A 184 -7.15 12.05 -11.56
N PRO A 185 -7.66 12.83 -12.52
CA PRO A 185 -7.86 14.26 -12.36
C PRO A 185 -8.95 14.57 -11.34
N ALA A 186 -8.87 15.76 -10.74
CA ALA A 186 -9.92 16.32 -9.90
C ALA A 186 -10.28 17.72 -10.45
N PRO A 187 -11.52 17.98 -10.90
CA PRO A 187 -12.67 17.05 -10.93
C PRO A 187 -12.55 15.98 -12.04
N LEU A 188 -13.30 14.88 -11.88
CA LEU A 188 -13.46 13.85 -12.92
C LEU A 188 -14.35 14.36 -14.06
N SER A 189 -14.08 13.94 -15.30
CA SER A 189 -15.05 14.09 -16.39
C SER A 189 -16.13 13.00 -16.30
N LEU A 190 -17.26 13.22 -16.97
CA LEU A 190 -18.36 12.25 -17.02
C LEU A 190 -17.89 10.91 -17.60
N ASP A 191 -17.19 10.93 -18.73
CA ASP A 191 -16.67 9.73 -19.39
C ASP A 191 -15.77 8.92 -18.45
N MET A 192 -14.85 9.59 -17.74
CA MET A 192 -13.96 8.93 -16.79
C MET A 192 -14.73 8.37 -15.60
N PHE A 193 -15.68 9.11 -15.05
CA PHE A 193 -16.54 8.61 -13.97
C PHE A 193 -17.30 7.34 -14.41
N GLN A 194 -17.91 7.35 -15.59
CA GLN A 194 -18.65 6.20 -16.13
C GLN A 194 -17.75 4.98 -16.35
N GLU A 195 -16.56 5.17 -16.93
CA GLU A 195 -15.58 4.10 -17.11
C GLU A 195 -15.15 3.47 -15.77
N GLU A 196 -14.85 4.29 -14.76
CA GLU A 196 -14.48 3.82 -13.43
C GLU A 196 -15.62 3.09 -12.72
N VAL A 197 -16.85 3.61 -12.83
CA VAL A 197 -18.04 2.99 -12.26
C VAL A 197 -18.30 1.63 -12.91
N GLU A 198 -18.17 1.51 -14.22
CA GLU A 198 -18.38 0.24 -14.94
C GLU A 198 -17.34 -0.82 -14.50
N MET A 199 -16.07 -0.43 -14.34
CA MET A 199 -15.04 -1.31 -13.78
C MET A 199 -15.43 -1.83 -12.39
N VAL A 200 -15.94 -0.95 -11.52
CA VAL A 200 -16.37 -1.35 -10.16
C VAL A 200 -17.60 -2.24 -10.22
N LYS A 201 -18.61 -1.90 -11.03
CA LYS A 201 -19.82 -2.69 -11.22
C LYS A 201 -19.47 -4.14 -11.54
N GLN A 202 -18.63 -4.35 -12.55
CA GLN A 202 -18.18 -5.70 -12.95
C GLN A 202 -17.53 -6.46 -11.79
N ALA A 203 -16.71 -5.79 -10.97
CA ALA A 203 -16.07 -6.40 -9.81
C ALA A 203 -17.08 -6.75 -8.69
N VAL A 204 -17.99 -5.84 -8.32
CA VAL A 204 -18.92 -6.05 -7.19
C VAL A 204 -20.09 -6.98 -7.53
N PHE A 205 -20.50 -7.09 -8.79
CA PHE A 205 -21.43 -8.13 -9.21
C PHE A 205 -20.78 -9.53 -9.23
N THR A 206 -19.45 -9.58 -9.35
CA THR A 206 -18.70 -10.85 -9.27
C THR A 206 -18.43 -11.25 -7.81
N GLU A 207 -17.97 -10.30 -6.99
CA GLU A 207 -17.65 -10.51 -5.57
C GLU A 207 -18.23 -9.37 -4.70
N PRO A 208 -19.53 -9.42 -4.36
CA PRO A 208 -20.22 -8.34 -3.65
C PRO A 208 -19.77 -8.19 -2.19
N TYR A 209 -19.03 -9.17 -1.65
CA TYR A 209 -18.47 -9.12 -0.30
C TYR A 209 -17.08 -8.48 -0.26
N ASP A 210 -16.44 -8.19 -1.41
CA ASP A 210 -15.13 -7.54 -1.43
C ASP A 210 -15.21 -6.04 -1.13
N GLN A 211 -14.64 -5.63 -0.02
CA GLN A 211 -14.70 -4.24 0.43
C GLN A 211 -13.97 -3.23 -0.44
N SER A 212 -12.94 -3.66 -1.17
CA SER A 212 -12.00 -2.76 -1.85
C SER A 212 -12.70 -1.94 -2.92
N ASN A 213 -13.52 -2.61 -3.73
CA ASN A 213 -14.28 -1.98 -4.81
C ASN A 213 -15.39 -1.08 -4.27
N TRP A 214 -16.07 -1.48 -3.19
CA TRP A 214 -17.08 -0.63 -2.54
C TRP A 214 -16.49 0.68 -1.99
N PHE A 215 -15.33 0.62 -1.34
CA PHE A 215 -14.65 1.83 -0.86
C PHE A 215 -14.20 2.73 -2.01
N TYR A 216 -13.69 2.14 -3.10
CA TYR A 216 -13.32 2.91 -4.28
C TYR A 216 -14.53 3.58 -4.95
N TYR A 217 -15.66 2.87 -5.05
CA TYR A 217 -16.89 3.42 -5.61
C TYR A 217 -17.45 4.59 -4.79
N ARG A 218 -17.44 4.49 -3.45
CA ARG A 218 -17.84 5.63 -2.60
C ARG A 218 -16.98 6.86 -2.86
N TRP A 219 -15.67 6.67 -3.03
CA TRP A 219 -14.78 7.77 -3.42
C TRP A 219 -15.15 8.36 -4.79
N LEU A 220 -15.52 7.54 -5.78
CA LEU A 220 -15.98 8.04 -7.10
C LEU A 220 -17.22 8.92 -6.95
N VAL A 221 -18.22 8.47 -6.19
CA VAL A 221 -19.45 9.20 -5.93
C VAL A 221 -19.20 10.51 -5.18
N GLU A 222 -18.25 10.53 -4.25
CA GLU A 222 -17.84 11.77 -3.57
C GLU A 222 -17.04 12.72 -4.48
N SER A 223 -16.40 12.19 -5.51
CA SER A 223 -15.51 12.93 -6.43
C SER A 223 -16.21 13.46 -7.69
N PHE A 224 -17.49 13.12 -7.89
CA PHE A 224 -18.28 13.54 -9.04
C PHE A 224 -19.69 13.99 -8.60
N PRO A 225 -20.15 15.19 -9.01
CA PRO A 225 -21.49 15.66 -8.65
C PRO A 225 -22.55 14.83 -9.37
N LEU A 226 -23.43 14.17 -8.60
CA LEU A 226 -24.57 13.44 -9.15
C LEU A 226 -25.76 14.40 -9.33
N ASP A 227 -26.22 14.54 -10.58
CA ASP A 227 -27.54 15.08 -10.88
C ASP A 227 -28.64 14.03 -10.67
N ASP A 228 -29.91 14.41 -10.81
CA ASP A 228 -31.05 13.51 -10.55
C ASP A 228 -31.06 12.29 -11.50
N GLU A 229 -30.60 12.43 -12.75
CA GLU A 229 -30.52 11.33 -13.72
C GLU A 229 -29.44 10.31 -13.31
N ARG A 230 -28.23 10.78 -13.03
CA ARG A 230 -27.12 9.93 -12.57
C ARG A 230 -27.42 9.30 -11.22
N LEU A 231 -28.02 10.02 -10.30
CA LEU A 231 -28.43 9.46 -9.01
C LEU A 231 -29.40 8.29 -9.20
N ALA A 232 -30.37 8.41 -10.12
CA ALA A 232 -31.31 7.34 -10.43
C ALA A 232 -30.60 6.12 -11.05
N GLU A 233 -29.69 6.35 -12.00
CA GLU A 233 -28.87 5.27 -12.58
C GLU A 233 -28.05 4.54 -11.52
N GLU A 234 -27.30 5.29 -10.70
CA GLU A 234 -26.42 4.74 -9.68
C GLU A 234 -27.20 4.00 -8.57
N THR A 235 -28.38 4.50 -8.19
CA THR A 235 -29.25 3.82 -7.22
C THR A 235 -29.82 2.54 -7.81
N SER A 236 -30.25 2.56 -9.07
CA SER A 236 -30.93 1.44 -9.72
C SER A 236 -30.12 0.14 -9.73
N TRP A 237 -28.85 0.20 -10.13
CA TRP A 237 -28.05 -1.03 -10.22
C TRP A 237 -27.63 -1.56 -8.84
N ILE A 238 -27.43 -0.68 -7.84
CA ILE A 238 -27.11 -1.13 -6.48
C ILE A 238 -28.34 -1.79 -5.84
N GLU A 239 -29.54 -1.28 -6.11
CA GLU A 239 -30.80 -1.91 -5.70
C GLU A 239 -30.97 -3.30 -6.32
N GLU A 240 -30.66 -3.47 -7.61
CA GLU A 240 -30.63 -4.79 -8.27
C GLU A 240 -29.69 -5.75 -7.54
N LEU A 241 -28.45 -5.33 -7.26
CA LEU A 241 -27.51 -6.17 -6.52
C LEU A 241 -27.97 -6.47 -5.09
N VAL A 242 -28.61 -5.53 -4.41
CA VAL A 242 -29.20 -5.75 -3.08
C VAL A 242 -30.34 -6.78 -3.13
N GLN A 243 -31.11 -6.82 -4.21
CA GLN A 243 -32.17 -7.81 -4.40
C GLN A 243 -31.61 -9.21 -4.71
N GLU A 244 -30.58 -9.29 -5.55
CA GLU A 244 -29.93 -10.54 -5.91
C GLU A 244 -29.12 -11.12 -4.74
N GLU A 245 -28.40 -10.26 -4.02
CA GLU A 245 -27.47 -10.61 -2.94
C GLU A 245 -27.83 -9.88 -1.63
N PRO A 246 -28.97 -10.21 -1.00
CA PRO A 246 -29.51 -9.46 0.15
C PRO A 246 -28.62 -9.52 1.39
N LYS A 247 -27.65 -10.43 1.46
CA LYS A 247 -26.67 -10.53 2.56
C LYS A 247 -25.40 -9.72 2.31
N ALA A 248 -25.22 -9.14 1.13
CA ALA A 248 -24.08 -8.30 0.79
C ALA A 248 -24.18 -6.95 1.49
N LYS A 249 -23.85 -6.89 2.78
CA LYS A 249 -23.96 -5.69 3.62
C LYS A 249 -23.32 -4.45 3.01
N LEU A 250 -22.24 -4.59 2.24
CA LEU A 250 -21.55 -3.47 1.63
C LEU A 250 -22.33 -2.83 0.48
N ALA A 251 -23.17 -3.59 -0.23
CA ALA A 251 -24.10 -3.05 -1.22
C ALA A 251 -25.14 -2.15 -0.52
N TRP A 252 -25.75 -2.62 0.57
CA TRP A 252 -26.68 -1.83 1.39
C TRP A 252 -26.05 -0.56 1.95
N VAL A 253 -24.86 -0.66 2.55
CA VAL A 253 -24.16 0.52 3.11
C VAL A 253 -23.81 1.51 2.00
N THR A 254 -23.43 1.03 0.81
CA THR A 254 -23.10 1.90 -0.31
C THR A 254 -24.35 2.55 -0.91
N LEU A 255 -25.46 1.82 -1.03
CA LEU A 255 -26.75 2.36 -1.47
C LEU A 255 -27.19 3.52 -0.57
N ALA A 256 -27.14 3.33 0.76
CA ALA A 256 -27.45 4.39 1.71
C ALA A 256 -26.53 5.61 1.52
N HIS A 257 -25.24 5.39 1.27
CA HIS A 257 -24.30 6.47 1.01
C HIS A 257 -24.64 7.27 -0.26
N VAL A 258 -24.97 6.59 -1.38
CA VAL A 258 -25.35 7.25 -2.64
C VAL A 258 -26.60 8.10 -2.46
N LEU A 259 -27.63 7.54 -1.81
CA LEU A 259 -28.87 8.25 -1.52
C LEU A 259 -28.63 9.51 -0.67
N GLU A 260 -27.75 9.45 0.33
CA GLU A 260 -27.38 10.62 1.15
C GLU A 260 -26.61 11.69 0.38
N GLN A 261 -25.79 11.31 -0.60
CA GLN A 261 -25.17 12.29 -1.50
C GLN A 261 -26.23 12.94 -2.38
N GLY A 262 -27.17 12.15 -2.90
CA GLY A 262 -28.32 12.65 -3.67
C GLY A 262 -29.20 13.63 -2.89
N MET A 263 -29.42 13.42 -1.59
CA MET A 263 -30.19 14.36 -0.76
C MET A 263 -29.60 15.78 -0.71
N LYS A 264 -28.30 15.96 -1.01
CA LYS A 264 -27.66 17.28 -1.01
C LYS A 264 -27.98 18.09 -2.27
N THR A 265 -28.34 17.42 -3.36
CA THR A 265 -28.49 18.03 -4.68
C THR A 265 -29.89 17.85 -5.27
N SER A 266 -30.63 16.85 -4.82
CA SER A 266 -31.92 16.48 -5.40
C SER A 266 -33.05 17.44 -5.05
N THR A 267 -34.00 17.55 -5.96
CA THR A 267 -35.23 18.34 -5.82
C THR A 267 -36.31 17.64 -4.98
N SER A 268 -36.17 16.34 -4.70
CA SER A 268 -37.13 15.53 -3.92
C SER A 268 -36.43 14.67 -2.84
N PRO A 269 -35.86 15.30 -1.79
CA PRO A 269 -35.05 14.61 -0.79
C PRO A 269 -35.84 13.64 0.11
N ASP A 270 -37.16 13.86 0.29
CA ASP A 270 -37.98 13.08 1.22
C ASP A 270 -38.05 11.59 0.84
N ALA A 271 -38.16 11.27 -0.44
CA ALA A 271 -38.20 9.89 -0.93
C ALA A 271 -36.85 9.18 -0.68
N LEU A 272 -35.74 9.87 -0.95
CA LEU A 272 -34.39 9.36 -0.69
C LEU A 272 -34.18 9.14 0.81
N GLN A 273 -34.63 10.09 1.64
CA GLN A 273 -34.53 10.02 3.10
C GLN A 273 -35.30 8.82 3.66
N SER A 274 -36.53 8.59 3.17
CA SER A 274 -37.32 7.42 3.57
C SER A 274 -36.59 6.12 3.24
N ARG A 275 -36.07 5.99 2.01
CA ARG A 275 -35.35 4.79 1.59
C ARG A 275 -34.07 4.57 2.40
N CYS A 276 -33.31 5.62 2.71
CA CYS A 276 -32.15 5.53 3.60
C CYS A 276 -32.51 5.02 5.00
N LYS A 277 -33.63 5.47 5.58
CA LYS A 277 -34.09 5.00 6.89
C LYS A 277 -34.39 3.51 6.87
N ASP A 278 -35.04 3.00 5.83
CA ASP A 278 -35.33 1.58 5.67
C ASP A 278 -34.05 0.73 5.58
N ILE A 279 -33.06 1.21 4.82
CA ILE A 279 -31.76 0.55 4.67
C ILE A 279 -31.02 0.49 6.00
N TYR A 280 -30.87 1.62 6.71
CA TYR A 280 -30.16 1.64 7.99
C TYR A 280 -30.86 0.79 9.05
N THR A 281 -32.19 0.77 9.05
CA THR A 281 -32.96 -0.12 9.93
C THR A 281 -32.62 -1.59 9.66
N SER A 282 -32.50 -1.97 8.39
CA SER A 282 -32.12 -3.33 8.00
C SER A 282 -30.66 -3.67 8.37
N LEU A 283 -29.76 -2.69 8.24
CA LEU A 283 -28.33 -2.84 8.55
C LEU A 283 -28.03 -3.02 10.04
N VAL A 284 -28.86 -2.47 10.93
CA VAL A 284 -28.73 -2.65 12.40
C VAL A 284 -28.70 -4.13 12.79
N ASP A 285 -29.49 -4.96 12.12
CA ASP A 285 -29.55 -6.40 12.40
C ASP A 285 -28.57 -7.21 11.55
N MET A 286 -28.23 -6.72 10.34
CA MET A 286 -27.36 -7.43 9.39
C MET A 286 -25.86 -7.27 9.69
N ASP A 287 -25.41 -6.09 10.11
CA ASP A 287 -24.00 -5.78 10.38
C ASP A 287 -23.82 -5.31 11.84
N VAL A 288 -24.00 -6.27 12.76
CA VAL A 288 -24.01 -6.05 14.22
C VAL A 288 -22.76 -5.33 14.71
N ASP A 289 -21.60 -5.58 14.11
CA ASP A 289 -20.33 -4.94 14.48
C ASP A 289 -20.37 -3.40 14.29
N HIS A 290 -21.23 -2.91 13.38
CA HIS A 290 -21.41 -1.49 13.07
C HIS A 290 -22.78 -0.95 13.48
N LYS A 291 -23.56 -1.69 14.30
CA LYS A 291 -24.91 -1.31 14.72
C LYS A 291 -25.02 0.14 15.20
N HIS A 292 -24.12 0.57 16.08
CA HIS A 292 -24.15 1.93 16.63
C HIS A 292 -23.94 3.01 15.58
N PHE A 293 -23.15 2.74 14.54
CA PHE A 293 -23.01 3.66 13.42
C PHE A 293 -24.34 3.84 12.70
N TYR A 294 -25.09 2.77 12.43
CA TYR A 294 -26.40 2.88 11.76
C TYR A 294 -27.46 3.55 12.63
N GLU A 295 -27.47 3.28 13.95
CA GLU A 295 -28.34 3.98 14.91
C GLU A 295 -28.05 5.49 14.93
N ASP A 296 -26.79 5.90 14.84
CA ASP A 296 -26.39 7.30 14.71
C ASP A 296 -26.89 7.92 13.41
N ARG A 297 -26.78 7.20 12.27
CA ARG A 297 -27.31 7.65 10.98
C ARG A 297 -28.82 7.83 11.02
N LEU A 298 -29.57 6.88 11.59
CA LEU A 298 -31.02 6.97 11.74
C LEU A 298 -31.44 8.20 12.56
N ARG A 299 -30.73 8.48 13.65
CA ARG A 299 -30.97 9.69 14.47
C ARG A 299 -30.71 10.97 13.69
N ALA A 300 -29.64 11.01 12.88
CA ALA A 300 -29.33 12.17 12.05
C ALA A 300 -30.39 12.43 10.96
N LEU A 301 -31.05 11.39 10.45
CA LEU A 301 -32.14 11.50 9.46
C LEU A 301 -33.51 11.77 10.09
N ALA A 302 -33.65 11.70 11.41
CA ALA A 302 -34.91 11.96 12.12
C ALA A 302 -35.13 13.46 12.43
N VAL A 303 -34.09 14.28 12.23
CA VAL A 303 -34.09 15.75 12.35
C VAL A 303 -34.36 16.36 10.98
#